data_AF-A0AAU6VT19-F1
#
_entry.id   AF-A0AAU6VT19-F1
#
_cell.length_a   1.000
_cell.length_b   1.000
_cell.length_c   1.000
_cell.angle_alpha   90.00
_cell.angle_beta   90.00
_cell.angle_gamma   90.00
#
_symmetry.space_group_name_H-M   'P 1'
#
loop_
_entity.id
_entity.type
_entity.pdbx_description
1 polymer ?
#
loop_
_entity_poly.entity_id
_entity_poly.type
_entity_poly.pdbx_seq_one_letter_code
_entity_poly.pdbx_strand_id
1 'polypeptide(L)'
;MKMKMNVQEKFELPGGVTILACAGYEKDFDVIGKKLNLICDGEVRQTLTISGEKKMINQKANFEQKAFETHDKVLLSQEEAQSGKWQLVGD
;
A
#
# COMPACT_ATOMS: atom_id res chain seq x y z
N MET A 1 -1.82 16.01 7.91
CA MET A 1 -2.58 16.11 6.63
C MET A 1 -2.70 14.67 6.19
N LYS A 2 -3.92 14.12 6.13
CA LYS A 2 -4.07 12.68 5.96
C LYS A 2 -3.56 12.24 4.58
N MET A 3 -2.62 11.31 4.57
CA MET A 3 -2.16 10.63 3.37
C MET A 3 -3.22 9.61 2.98
N LYS A 4 -3.58 9.57 1.69
CA LYS A 4 -4.54 8.60 1.15
C LYS A 4 -4.05 8.11 -0.20
N MET A 5 -3.97 6.81 -0.38
CA MET A 5 -3.55 6.19 -1.63
C MET A 5 -4.36 4.93 -1.91
N ASN A 6 -4.62 4.66 -3.18
CA ASN A 6 -5.36 3.48 -3.59
C ASN A 6 -4.39 2.32 -3.74
N VAL A 7 -4.72 1.16 -3.17
CA VAL A 7 -3.99 -0.06 -3.42
C VAL A 7 -4.30 -0.52 -4.85
N GLN A 8 -3.28 -0.98 -5.57
CA GLN A 8 -3.38 -1.42 -6.96
C GLN A 8 -2.96 -2.87 -7.11
N GLU A 9 -1.88 -3.27 -6.42
CA GLU A 9 -1.35 -4.62 -6.46
C GLU A 9 -0.87 -5.03 -5.07
N LYS A 10 -0.89 -6.34 -4.83
CA LYS A 10 -0.28 -6.99 -3.68
C LYS A 10 0.67 -8.07 -4.17
N PHE A 11 1.88 -8.08 -3.61
CA PHE A 11 2.87 -9.12 -3.84
C PHE A 11 3.31 -9.70 -2.50
N GLU A 12 3.24 -11.02 -2.36
CA GLU A 12 3.83 -11.72 -1.22
C GLU A 12 5.18 -12.27 -1.64
N LEU A 13 6.24 -11.85 -0.94
CA LEU A 13 7.59 -12.31 -1.19
C LEU A 13 7.98 -13.44 -0.24
N PRO A 14 8.88 -14.35 -0.67
CA PRO A 14 9.51 -15.31 0.23
C PRO A 14 10.16 -14.59 1.42
N GLY A 15 9.96 -15.10 2.63
CA GLY A 15 10.45 -14.46 3.86
C GLY A 15 9.43 -13.61 4.61
N GLY A 16 8.15 -13.64 4.19
CA GLY A 16 7.06 -13.01 4.94
C GLY A 16 6.95 -11.50 4.74
N VAL A 17 7.53 -10.97 3.67
CA VAL A 17 7.38 -9.57 3.27
C VAL A 17 6.20 -9.46 2.32
N THR A 18 5.29 -8.54 2.59
CA THR A 18 4.25 -8.14 1.64
C THR A 18 4.58 -6.76 1.07
N ILE A 19 4.46 -6.63 -0.25
CA ILE A 19 4.58 -5.36 -0.96
C ILE A 19 3.19 -4.95 -1.46
N LEU A 20 2.78 -3.72 -1.13
CA LEU A 20 1.58 -3.08 -1.66
C LEU A 20 1.97 -1.98 -2.63
N ALA A 21 1.65 -2.14 -3.92
CA ALA A 21 1.78 -1.05 -4.88
C ALA A 21 0.55 -0.15 -4.78
N CYS A 22 0.77 1.15 -4.57
CA CYS A 22 -0.30 2.12 -4.41
C CYS A 22 -0.14 3.32 -5.36
N ALA A 23 -1.26 3.95 -5.71
CA ALA A 23 -1.34 5.12 -6.58
C ALA A 23 -2.09 6.29 -5.91
N GLY A 24 -1.93 7.50 -6.46
CA GLY A 24 -2.58 8.71 -5.94
C GLY A 24 -1.86 9.34 -4.75
N TYR A 25 -0.55 9.16 -4.67
CA TYR A 25 0.28 9.65 -3.59
C TYR A 25 0.71 11.11 -3.86
N GLU A 26 0.33 12.05 -2.98
CA GLU A 26 0.51 13.49 -3.26
C GLU A 26 1.79 14.13 -2.73
N LYS A 27 2.53 13.55 -1.75
CA LYS A 27 3.73 14.18 -1.17
C LYS A 27 4.65 13.19 -0.47
N ASP A 28 5.98 13.40 -0.56
CA ASP A 28 7.02 12.66 0.18
C ASP A 28 6.82 12.76 1.71
N PHE A 29 5.95 11.90 2.21
CA PHE A 29 5.72 11.65 3.63
C PHE A 29 6.58 10.47 4.04
N ASP A 30 7.41 10.66 5.07
CA ASP A 30 8.16 9.56 5.67
C ASP A 30 7.16 8.57 6.28
N VAL A 31 7.02 7.40 5.66
CA VAL A 31 6.10 6.33 6.08
C VAL A 31 6.78 5.23 6.87
N ILE A 32 8.11 5.19 6.90
CA ILE A 32 8.86 4.06 7.48
C ILE A 32 8.68 4.06 9.00
N GLY A 33 8.34 2.89 9.55
CA GLY A 33 8.00 2.71 10.97
C GLY A 33 6.62 3.23 11.36
N LYS A 34 5.87 3.86 10.44
CA LYS A 34 4.51 4.34 10.71
C LYS A 34 3.47 3.26 10.52
N LYS A 35 2.34 3.46 11.20
CA LYS A 35 1.15 2.63 11.08
C LYS A 35 0.17 3.27 10.11
N LEU A 36 -0.23 2.52 9.09
CA LEU A 36 -1.21 2.95 8.10
C LEU A 36 -2.43 2.03 8.18
N ASN A 37 -3.61 2.60 7.99
CA ASN A 37 -4.86 1.86 7.98
C ASN A 37 -5.19 1.41 6.56
N LEU A 38 -5.38 0.12 6.39
CA LEU A 38 -5.98 -0.49 5.22
C LEU A 38 -7.50 -0.37 5.34
N ILE A 39 -8.10 0.32 4.37
CA ILE A 39 -9.52 0.68 4.34
C ILE A 39 -10.16 0.04 3.11
N CYS A 40 -11.39 -0.48 3.28
CA CYS A 40 -12.25 -0.96 2.19
C CYS A 40 -13.65 -0.39 2.38
N ASP A 41 -14.20 0.24 1.35
CA ASP A 41 -15.54 0.88 1.37
C ASP A 41 -15.74 1.83 2.57
N GLY A 42 -14.67 2.53 2.98
CA GLY A 42 -14.70 3.51 4.07
C GLY A 42 -14.47 2.94 5.49
N GLU A 43 -14.42 1.61 5.64
CA GLU A 43 -14.19 0.95 6.93
C GLU A 43 -12.73 0.52 7.08
N VAL A 44 -12.14 0.72 8.27
CA VAL A 44 -10.81 0.21 8.61
C VAL A 44 -10.90 -1.31 8.76
N ARG A 45 -10.18 -2.03 7.91
CA ARG A 45 -10.11 -3.50 7.93
C ARG A 45 -8.89 -3.99 8.69
N GLN A 46 -7.78 -3.26 8.60
CA GLN A 46 -6.52 -3.63 9.23
C GLN A 46 -5.63 -2.40 9.41
N THR A 47 -4.76 -2.42 10.42
CA THR A 47 -3.64 -1.48 10.55
C THR A 47 -2.34 -2.21 10.25
N LEU A 48 -1.49 -1.63 9.40
CA LEU A 48 -0.23 -2.17 8.92
C LEU A 48 0.92 -1.30 9.38
N THR A 49 2.03 -1.91 9.78
CA THR A 49 3.30 -1.23 10.05
C THR A 49 4.15 -1.26 8.78
N ILE A 50 4.49 -0.09 8.26
CA ILE A 50 5.32 0.03 7.06
C ILE A 50 6.79 -0.09 7.44
N SER A 51 7.49 -1.02 6.82
CA SER A 51 8.93 -1.24 7.03
C SER A 51 9.81 -0.63 5.94
N GLY A 52 9.23 -0.27 4.79
CA GLY A 52 9.99 0.29 3.68
C GLY A 52 9.11 0.96 2.62
N GLU A 53 9.74 1.83 1.84
CA GLU A 53 9.16 2.49 0.68
C GLU A 53 10.09 2.32 -0.52
N LYS A 54 9.53 1.94 -1.67
CA LYS A 54 10.27 1.79 -2.93
C LYS A 54 9.52 2.46 -4.08
N LYS A 55 10.27 3.06 -5.01
CA LYS A 55 9.72 3.51 -6.29
C LYS A 55 9.54 2.30 -7.20
N MET A 56 8.35 2.12 -7.75
CA MET A 56 8.12 1.08 -8.74
C MET A 56 8.55 1.58 -10.12
N ILE A 57 9.56 0.94 -10.71
CA ILE A 57 9.95 1.19 -12.10
C ILE A 57 9.12 0.25 -12.97
N ASN A 58 7.88 0.65 -13.29
CA ASN A 58 7.05 -0.12 -14.20
C ASN A 58 7.13 0.45 -15.62
N GLN A 59 7.86 -0.22 -16.53
CA GLN A 59 8.09 0.26 -17.90
C GLN A 59 6.83 0.30 -18.78
N LYS A 60 5.74 -0.37 -18.38
CA LYS A 60 4.51 -0.47 -19.18
C LYS A 60 3.44 0.56 -18.83
N ALA A 61 3.50 1.19 -17.67
CA ALA A 61 2.46 2.06 -17.19
C ALA A 61 3.11 3.24 -16.47
N ASN A 62 3.10 4.43 -17.10
CA ASN A 62 3.61 5.71 -16.59
C ASN A 62 2.84 6.22 -15.35
N PHE A 63 2.58 5.36 -14.36
CA PHE A 63 1.96 5.76 -13.11
C PHE A 63 3.05 5.94 -12.06
N GLU A 64 2.97 7.07 -11.36
CA GLU A 64 3.73 7.35 -10.13
C GLU A 64 3.28 6.42 -9.00
N GLN A 65 3.50 5.11 -9.17
CA GLN A 65 3.21 4.11 -8.16
C GLN A 65 4.36 4.05 -7.16
N LYS A 66 3.99 4.07 -5.89
CA LYS A 66 4.91 3.77 -4.78
C LYS A 66 4.57 2.39 -4.24
N ALA A 67 5.60 1.62 -3.92
CA ALA A 67 5.50 0.34 -3.27
C ALA A 67 5.83 0.50 -1.78
N PHE A 68 4.96 -0.05 -0.93
CA PHE A 68 5.13 -0.05 0.52
C PHE A 68 5.37 -1.46 0.99
N GLU A 69 6.41 -1.64 1.80
CA GLU A 69 6.78 -2.93 2.36
C GLU A 69 6.22 -3.05 3.78
N THR A 70 5.76 -4.25 4.12
CA THR A 70 5.37 -4.61 5.48
C THR A 70 5.71 -6.07 5.76
N HIS A 71 6.02 -6.37 7.02
CA HIS A 71 6.13 -7.74 7.51
C HIS A 71 4.84 -8.25 8.13
N ASP A 72 3.81 -7.41 8.19
CA ASP A 72 2.50 -7.83 8.67
C ASP A 72 1.84 -8.72 7.63
N LYS A 73 1.10 -9.74 8.10
CA LYS A 73 0.21 -10.50 7.22
C LYS A 73 -0.91 -9.59 6.75
N VAL A 74 -0.95 -9.26 5.46
CA VAL A 74 -1.99 -8.38 4.90
C VAL A 74 -3.24 -9.17 4.53
N LEU A 75 -4.36 -8.85 5.18
CA LEU A 75 -5.68 -9.44 4.99
C LEU A 75 -6.40 -8.83 3.77
N LEU A 76 -5.77 -8.99 2.61
CA LEU A 76 -6.20 -8.51 1.30
C LEU A 76 -5.74 -9.53 0.26
N SER A 77 -6.59 -10.02 -0.63
CA SER A 77 -6.15 -10.85 -1.77
C SER A 77 -5.57 -9.99 -2.90
N GLN A 78 -4.92 -10.61 -3.89
CA GLN A 78 -4.44 -9.87 -5.06
C GLN A 78 -5.62 -9.33 -5.90
N GLU A 79 -6.67 -10.13 -6.09
CA GLU A 79 -7.87 -9.73 -6.83
C GLU A 79 -8.60 -8.58 -6.14
N GLU A 80 -8.66 -8.60 -4.81
CA GLU A 80 -9.21 -7.51 -4.02
C GLU A 80 -8.36 -6.24 -4.16
N ALA A 81 -7.04 -6.34 -4.14
CA ALA A 81 -6.14 -5.20 -4.37
C ALA A 81 -6.39 -4.54 -5.73
N GLN A 82 -6.69 -5.33 -6.77
CA GLN A 82 -6.98 -4.87 -8.12
C GLN A 82 -8.43 -4.36 -8.31
N SER A 83 -9.31 -4.52 -7.32
CA SER A 83 -10.71 -4.07 -7.41
C SER A 83 -10.89 -2.55 -7.39
N GLY A 84 -9.86 -1.79 -7.01
CA GLY A 84 -9.91 -0.33 -6.86
C GLY A 84 -10.66 0.18 -5.63
N LYS A 85 -11.19 -0.71 -4.77
CA LYS A 85 -11.93 -0.34 -3.56
C LYS A 85 -11.07 -0.11 -2.32
N TRP A 86 -9.82 -0.55 -2.38
CA TRP A 86 -8.93 -0.60 -1.22
C TRP A 86 -7.99 0.59 -1.17
N GLN A 87 -7.78 1.10 0.03
CA GLN A 87 -7.01 2.32 0.26
C GLN A 87 -6.08 2.13 1.45
N LEU A 88 -4.89 2.73 1.39
CA LEU A 88 -3.97 2.82 2.50
C LEU A 88 -3.93 4.29 2.98
N VAL A 89 -4.18 4.50 4.26
CA VAL A 89 -4.37 5.84 4.85
C VAL A 89 -3.50 6.03 6.08
N GLY A 90 -2.79 7.16 6.15
CA GLY A 90 -2.00 7.59 7.30
C GLY A 90 -2.38 8.99 7.76
N ASP A 91 -2.11 9.29 9.02
CA ASP A 91 -2.32 10.63 9.62
C ASP A 91 -1.13 11.58 9.46
#